data_AF-A0A7Y2SRZ9-F1
#
_entry.id   AF-A0A7Y2SRZ9-F1
#
_cell.length_a   1.000
_cell.length_b   1.000
_cell.length_c   1.000
_cell.angle_alpha   90.00
_cell.angle_beta   90.00
_cell.angle_gamma   90.00
#
_symmetry.space_group_name_H-M   'P 1'
#
loop_
_entity.id
_entity.type
_entity.pdbx_description
1 polymer ?
#
loop_
_entity_poly.entity_id
_entity_poly.type
_entity_poly.pdbx_seq_one_letter_code
_entity_poly.pdbx_strand_id
1 'polypeptide(L)'
;MPSRSRHLYLRDMAGGKLYKLPWMPAIIGHPDEKKTHSTMLAVDLIAYATGMRVSRRYAQIIEESDQYLIKSLARNNPTIVLRDSWAPVTLDGQRYQLRHGNTIRFQDSELSFKFIIRERR
;
A
#
# COMPACT_ATOMS: atom_id res chain seq x y z
N MET A 1 -8.57 19.53 -3.75
CA MET A 1 -7.17 19.80 -4.16
C MET A 1 -6.28 19.10 -3.14
N PRO A 2 -5.42 18.13 -3.49
CA PRO A 2 -4.63 17.42 -2.48
C PRO A 2 -3.70 18.41 -1.78
N SER A 3 -3.70 18.39 -0.45
CA SER A 3 -2.82 19.20 0.39
C SER A 3 -1.35 18.81 0.11
N ARG A 4 -0.66 19.61 -0.72
CA ARG A 4 0.72 19.39 -1.20
C ARG A 4 1.82 19.46 -0.11
N SER A 5 1.45 19.46 1.18
CA SER A 5 2.36 19.70 2.31
C SER A 5 3.00 18.43 2.90
N ARG A 6 2.49 17.24 2.58
CA ARG A 6 2.93 15.97 3.20
C ARG A 6 3.63 15.05 2.19
N HIS A 7 4.73 14.45 2.64
CA HIS A 7 5.42 13.39 1.93
C HIS A 7 4.97 12.03 2.46
N LEU A 8 4.53 11.16 1.56
CA LEU A 8 3.99 9.85 1.89
C LEU A 8 4.99 8.77 1.49
N TYR A 9 5.11 7.75 2.32
CA TYR A 9 6.02 6.64 2.10
C TYR A 9 5.43 5.31 2.54
N LEU A 10 5.89 4.23 1.93
CA LEU A 10 5.75 2.86 2.41
C LEU A 10 7.13 2.32 2.77
N ARG A 11 7.31 1.86 4.01
CA ARG A 11 8.54 1.20 4.45
C ARG A 11 8.31 -0.30 4.47
N ASP A 12 9.07 -1.02 3.67
CA ASP A 12 9.19 -2.48 3.78
C ASP A 12 9.74 -2.84 5.16
N MET A 13 8.99 -3.67 5.89
CA MET A 13 9.31 -4.07 7.25
C MET A 13 10.37 -5.17 7.32
N ALA A 14 10.55 -5.96 6.26
CA ALA A 14 11.56 -7.02 6.20
C ALA A 14 12.90 -6.47 5.67
N GLY A 15 12.88 -5.82 4.50
CA GLY A 15 14.09 -5.30 3.86
C GLY A 15 14.47 -3.88 4.25
N GLY A 16 13.60 -3.16 4.96
CA GLY A 16 13.84 -1.77 5.38
C GLY A 16 13.73 -0.72 4.27
N LYS A 17 13.54 -1.14 3.01
CA LYS A 17 13.44 -0.26 1.84
C LYS A 17 12.29 0.72 1.97
N LEU A 18 12.53 1.97 1.59
CA LEU A 18 11.54 3.04 1.66
C LEU A 18 11.08 3.44 0.25
N TYR A 19 9.79 3.34 0.00
CA TYR A 19 9.13 3.70 -1.25
C TYR A 19 8.41 5.03 -1.04
N LYS A 20 8.80 6.08 -1.78
CA LYS A 20 8.04 7.34 -1.79
C LYS A 20 6.75 7.14 -2.59
N LEU A 21 5.64 7.72 -2.13
CA LEU A 21 4.37 7.78 -2.87
C LEU A 21 4.21 9.18 -3.48
N PRO A 22 4.79 9.43 -4.67
CA PRO A 22 4.79 10.76 -5.30
C PRO A 22 3.42 11.24 -5.81
N TRP A 23 2.45 10.33 -6.00
CA TRP A 23 1.12 10.64 -6.51
C TRP A 23 0.07 9.74 -5.87
N MET A 24 -1.20 10.14 -6.00
CA MET A 24 -2.36 9.35 -5.63
C MET A 24 -3.31 9.22 -6.85
N PRO A 25 -3.95 8.07 -7.07
CA PRO A 25 -3.83 6.84 -6.27
C PRO A 25 -2.47 6.15 -6.42
N ALA A 26 -2.02 5.52 -5.34
CA ALA A 26 -0.82 4.68 -5.32
C ALA A 26 -1.21 3.20 -5.31
N ILE A 27 -0.72 2.43 -6.28
CA ILE A 27 -0.98 0.99 -6.39
C ILE A 27 0.21 0.21 -5.82
N ILE A 28 -0.10 -0.85 -5.08
CA ILE A 28 0.84 -1.85 -4.59
C ILE A 28 0.52 -3.17 -5.30
N GLY A 29 1.47 -3.73 -6.05
CA GLY A 29 1.22 -4.92 -6.88
C GLY A 29 2.37 -5.25 -7.84
N HIS A 30 2.07 -6.02 -8.90
CA HIS A 30 3.00 -6.22 -10.02
C HIS A 30 2.68 -5.29 -11.18
N PRO A 31 3.68 -4.83 -11.93
CA PRO A 31 3.48 -4.15 -13.21
C PRO A 31 2.74 -5.09 -14.18
N ASP A 32 1.79 -4.54 -14.92
CA ASP A 32 1.10 -5.25 -16.00
C ASP A 32 1.94 -5.13 -17.28
N GLU A 33 2.12 -6.22 -18.03
CA GLU A 33 2.93 -6.26 -19.27
C GLU A 33 2.47 -5.24 -20.31
N LYS A 34 1.19 -4.83 -20.27
CA LYS A 34 0.58 -3.89 -21.20
C LYS A 34 0.89 -2.41 -20.93
N LYS A 35 1.75 -2.08 -19.95
CA LYS A 35 2.28 -0.74 -19.59
C LYS A 35 1.26 0.37 -19.28
N THR A 36 -0.04 0.17 -19.52
CA THR A 36 -1.10 1.19 -19.44
C THR A 36 -1.39 1.67 -18.02
N HIS A 37 -0.98 0.90 -17.01
CA HIS A 37 -1.18 1.21 -15.59
C HIS A 37 0.11 1.35 -14.79
N SER A 38 1.27 1.27 -15.47
CA SER A 38 2.59 1.32 -14.83
C SER A 38 2.83 2.66 -14.12
N THR A 39 2.20 3.73 -14.60
CA THR A 39 2.33 5.09 -14.08
C THR A 39 1.79 5.30 -12.67
N MET A 40 0.97 4.38 -12.14
CA MET A 40 0.41 4.48 -10.77
C MET A 40 1.02 3.48 -9.78
N LEU A 41 1.96 2.64 -10.21
CA LEU A 41 2.62 1.65 -9.37
C LEU A 41 3.64 2.33 -8.46
N ALA A 42 3.42 2.28 -7.15
CA ALA A 42 4.32 2.88 -6.17
C ALA A 42 5.26 1.86 -5.52
N VAL A 43 4.84 0.59 -5.46
CA VAL A 43 5.65 -0.52 -4.97
C VAL A 43 5.53 -1.66 -5.96
N ASP A 44 6.64 -1.96 -6.64
CA ASP A 44 6.77 -3.14 -7.48
C ASP A 44 7.12 -4.36 -6.62
N LEU A 45 6.21 -5.32 -6.58
CA LEU A 45 6.37 -6.54 -5.79
C LEU A 45 7.19 -7.64 -6.52
N ILE A 46 7.52 -7.49 -7.81
CA ILE A 46 8.37 -8.46 -8.56
C ILE A 46 9.77 -8.53 -7.94
N ALA A 47 10.22 -7.42 -7.36
CA ALA A 47 11.51 -7.33 -6.69
C ALA A 47 11.63 -8.24 -5.45
N TYR A 48 10.53 -8.86 -4.98
CA TYR A 48 10.52 -9.74 -3.81
C TYR A 48 10.49 -11.21 -4.25
N ALA A 49 11.31 -12.05 -3.59
CA ALA A 49 11.36 -13.50 -3.86
C ALA A 49 10.00 -14.20 -3.63
N THR A 50 9.18 -13.70 -2.70
CA THR A 50 7.80 -14.17 -2.45
C THR A 50 6.75 -13.48 -3.35
N GLY A 51 7.19 -12.55 -4.21
CA GLY A 51 6.35 -11.76 -5.13
C GLY A 51 5.58 -12.61 -6.14
N MET A 52 6.04 -13.81 -6.48
CA MET A 52 5.32 -14.66 -7.44
C MET A 52 3.93 -15.13 -6.97
N ARG A 53 3.60 -15.01 -5.67
CA ARG A 53 2.28 -15.38 -5.11
C ARG A 53 1.32 -14.19 -4.99
N VAL A 54 1.73 -12.97 -5.32
CA VAL A 54 0.86 -11.78 -5.27
C VAL A 54 0.25 -11.46 -6.65
N SER A 55 -1.07 -11.36 -6.69
CA SER A 55 -1.87 -10.77 -7.77
C SER A 55 -1.31 -9.42 -8.24
N ARG A 56 -1.47 -9.16 -9.55
CA ARG A 56 -0.98 -7.95 -10.23
C ARG A 56 -1.46 -6.65 -9.60
N ARG A 57 -2.63 -6.64 -8.95
CA ARG A 57 -3.16 -5.48 -8.23
C ARG A 57 -3.62 -5.93 -6.85
N TYR A 58 -2.85 -5.60 -5.83
CA TYR A 58 -3.10 -6.09 -4.48
C TYR A 58 -3.88 -5.09 -3.65
N ALA A 59 -3.37 -3.87 -3.58
CA ALA A 59 -3.99 -2.80 -2.83
C ALA A 59 -3.83 -1.47 -3.55
N GLN A 60 -4.78 -0.57 -3.30
CA GLN A 60 -4.71 0.81 -3.77
C GLN A 60 -4.90 1.74 -2.58
N ILE A 61 -4.00 2.72 -2.47
CA ILE A 61 -4.13 3.85 -1.56
C ILE A 61 -4.68 5.04 -2.36
N ILE A 62 -5.72 5.67 -1.83
CA ILE A 62 -6.36 6.87 -2.36
C ILE A 62 -6.32 7.98 -1.31
N GLU A 63 -6.37 9.22 -1.76
CA GLU A 63 -6.58 10.39 -0.91
C GLU A 63 -7.96 10.97 -1.21
N GLU A 64 -8.84 11.01 -0.21
CA GLU A 64 -10.20 11.57 -0.27
C GLU A 64 -10.41 12.46 0.95
N SER A 65 -10.81 13.72 0.74
CA SER A 65 -11.13 14.67 1.82
C SER A 65 -10.03 14.76 2.91
N ASP A 66 -8.77 14.89 2.50
CA ASP A 66 -7.58 14.92 3.36
C ASP A 66 -7.35 13.67 4.22
N GLN A 67 -8.00 12.56 3.87
CA GLN A 67 -7.80 11.25 4.47
C GLN A 67 -7.19 10.28 3.47
N TYR A 68 -6.32 9.40 3.97
CA TYR A 68 -5.77 8.30 3.19
C TYR A 68 -6.61 7.05 3.43
N LEU A 69 -7.07 6.43 2.36
CA LEU A 69 -7.84 5.20 2.41
C LEU A 69 -7.08 4.12 1.66
N ILE A 70 -7.08 2.91 2.19
CA ILE A 70 -6.64 1.70 1.49
C ILE A 70 -7.85 0.85 1.15
N LYS A 71 -7.80 0.21 -0.01
CA LYS A 71 -8.73 -0.87 -0.37
C LYS A 71 -7.95 -2.06 -0.90
N SER A 72 -8.45 -3.26 -0.56
CA SER A 72 -7.99 -4.49 -1.21
C SER A 72 -8.53 -4.54 -2.64
N LEU A 73 -7.66 -4.87 -3.59
CA LEU A 73 -8.01 -5.14 -4.99
C LEU A 73 -7.96 -6.64 -5.31
N ALA A 74 -7.27 -7.43 -4.48
CA ALA A 74 -7.21 -8.87 -4.63
C ALA A 74 -8.46 -9.53 -4.02
N ARG A 75 -9.12 -10.41 -4.79
CA ARG A 75 -10.31 -11.15 -4.35
C ARG A 75 -10.01 -12.31 -3.41
N ASN A 76 -8.89 -13.00 -3.64
CA ASN A 76 -8.56 -14.25 -2.94
C ASN A 76 -7.41 -14.10 -1.95
N ASN A 77 -6.83 -12.91 -1.85
CA ASN A 77 -5.81 -12.61 -0.86
C ASN A 77 -6.12 -11.28 -0.19
N PRO A 78 -6.62 -11.31 1.05
CA PRO A 78 -7.03 -10.09 1.71
C PRO A 78 -5.80 -9.27 2.12
N THR A 79 -5.94 -7.97 1.98
CA THR A 79 -5.02 -7.01 2.61
C THR A 79 -5.37 -6.92 4.08
N ILE A 80 -4.40 -7.10 4.97
CA ILE A 80 -4.56 -6.96 6.42
C ILE A 80 -3.94 -5.64 6.84
N VAL A 81 -4.69 -4.82 7.58
CA VAL A 81 -4.15 -3.62 8.23
C VAL A 81 -3.89 -3.93 9.69
N LEU A 82 -2.61 -3.91 10.06
CA LEU A 82 -2.17 -3.94 11.44
C LEU A 82 -2.12 -2.49 11.95
N ARG A 83 -2.88 -2.28 13.00
CA ARG A 83 -2.79 -1.09 13.85
C ARG A 83 -1.75 -1.39 14.93
N ASP A 84 -1.50 -0.44 15.83
CA ASP A 84 -0.63 -0.68 16.98
C ASP A 84 -1.22 -1.73 17.93
N SER A 85 -1.64 -1.36 19.13
CA SER A 85 -2.14 -2.28 20.17
C SER A 85 -3.54 -2.88 19.90
N TRP A 86 -3.99 -2.93 18.65
CA TRP A 86 -5.34 -3.34 18.28
C TRP A 86 -5.34 -4.57 17.37
N ALA A 87 -6.46 -5.31 17.39
CA ALA A 87 -6.66 -6.46 16.52
C ALA A 87 -6.46 -6.09 15.03
N PRO A 88 -5.84 -6.99 14.24
CA PRO A 88 -5.72 -6.86 12.79
C PRO A 88 -7.09 -6.63 12.12
N VAL A 89 -7.11 -5.79 11.09
CA VAL A 89 -8.31 -5.56 10.27
C VAL A 89 -8.09 -6.19 8.89
N THR A 90 -8.85 -7.23 8.58
CA THR A 90 -8.84 -7.86 7.26
C THR A 90 -9.76 -7.09 6.31
N LEU A 91 -9.23 -6.65 5.16
CA LEU A 91 -9.98 -5.91 4.16
C LEU A 91 -10.59 -6.88 3.13
N ASP A 92 -11.90 -7.11 3.25
CA ASP A 92 -12.68 -7.88 2.28
C ASP A 92 -13.58 -6.95 1.45
N GLY A 93 -12.99 -6.32 0.42
CA GLY A 93 -13.68 -5.39 -0.48
C GLY A 93 -14.02 -4.00 0.10
N GLN A 94 -13.84 -3.79 1.40
CA GLN A 94 -14.08 -2.50 2.06
C GLN A 94 -12.87 -1.56 1.99
N ARG A 95 -13.13 -0.26 2.13
CA ARG A 95 -12.11 0.78 2.31
C ARG A 95 -11.79 0.91 3.78
N TYR A 96 -10.53 1.17 4.11
CA TYR A 96 -10.07 1.41 5.46
C TYR A 96 -9.22 2.68 5.55
N GLN A 97 -9.41 3.47 6.60
CA GLN A 97 -8.65 4.70 6.80
C GLN A 97 -7.22 4.42 7.28
N LEU A 98 -6.25 4.63 6.40
CA LEU A 98 -4.83 4.57 6.75
C LEU A 98 -4.41 5.79 7.56
N ARG A 99 -3.71 5.52 8.66
CA ARG A 99 -3.06 6.51 9.50
C ARG A 99 -1.56 6.30 9.49
N HIS A 100 -0.82 7.36 9.79
CA HIS A 100 0.61 7.25 10.02
C HIS A 100 0.89 6.13 11.03
N GLY A 101 1.84 5.25 10.69
CA GLY A 101 2.26 4.15 11.53
C GLY A 101 1.54 2.83 11.26
N ASN A 102 0.39 2.82 10.57
CA ASN A 102 -0.29 1.57 10.22
C ASN A 102 0.59 0.70 9.31
N THR A 103 0.53 -0.61 9.53
CA THR A 103 1.25 -1.60 8.71
C THR A 103 0.25 -2.34 7.83
N ILE A 104 0.52 -2.36 6.53
CA ILE A 104 -0.24 -3.08 5.52
C ILE A 104 0.47 -4.42 5.32
N ARG A 105 -0.19 -5.53 5.60
CA ARG A 105 0.33 -6.89 5.43
C ARG A 105 -0.47 -7.64 4.38
N PHE A 106 0.22 -8.39 3.55
CA PHE A 106 -0.36 -9.26 2.54
C PHE A 106 -0.29 -10.71 3.02
N GLN A 107 -1.45 -11.37 3.09
CA GLN A 107 -1.59 -12.61 3.87
C GLN A 107 -0.73 -13.77 3.35
N ASP A 108 -0.62 -13.96 2.03
CA ASP A 108 0.02 -15.16 1.46
C ASP A 108 1.48 -14.94 1.06
N SER A 109 1.94 -13.69 1.06
CA SER A 109 3.33 -13.33 0.71
C SER A 109 4.17 -12.88 1.90
N GLU A 110 3.54 -12.75 3.07
CA GLU A 110 4.10 -12.22 4.32
C GLU A 110 4.70 -10.81 4.21
N LEU A 111 4.55 -10.17 3.04
CA LEU A 111 5.05 -8.83 2.79
C LEU A 111 4.29 -7.82 3.65
N SER A 112 5.05 -6.95 4.30
CA SER A 112 4.52 -5.98 5.25
C SER A 112 5.13 -4.60 5.00
N PHE A 113 4.27 -3.59 4.88
CA PHE A 113 4.65 -2.22 4.55
C PHE A 113 4.06 -1.24 5.56
N LYS A 114 4.91 -0.49 6.28
CA LYS A 114 4.48 0.56 7.19
C LYS A 114 4.21 1.87 6.45
N PHE A 115 3.02 2.42 6.61
CA PHE A 115 2.60 3.69 6.03
C PHE A 115 3.14 4.86 6.85
N ILE A 116 3.90 5.73 6.21
CA ILE A 116 4.61 6.84 6.84
C ILE A 116 4.18 8.15 6.19
N ILE A 117 3.81 9.12 7.03
CA ILE A 117 3.52 10.49 6.64
C ILE A 117 4.62 11.34 7.26
N ARG A 118 5.27 12.19 6.46
CA ARG A 118 6.25 13.18 6.91
C ARG A 118 5.81 14.56 6.45
N GLU A 119 5.99 15.55 7.30
CA GLU A 119 5.81 16.95 6.89
C GLU A 119 6.96 17.39 5.99
N ARG A 120 6.65 18.20 4.98
CA ARG A 120 7.66 18.88 4.17
C ARG A 120 8.25 20.00 5.02
N ARG A 121 9.40 19.75 5.64
CA ARG A 121 10.24 20.82 6.21
C ARG A 121 10.86 21.66 5.08
#